data_AF-A0A0G1Y7W0-F1
#
_entry.id   AF-A0A0G1Y7W0-F1
#
_cell.length_a   1.000
_cell.length_b   1.000
_cell.length_c   1.000
_cell.angle_alpha   90.00
_cell.angle_beta   90.00
_cell.angle_gamma   90.00
#
_symmetry.space_group_name_H-M   'P 1'
#
loop_
_entity.id
_entity.type
_entity.pdbx_description
1 polymer ?
#
loop_
_entity_poly.entity_id
_entity_poly.type
_entity_poly.pdbx_seq_one_letter_code
_entity_poly.pdbx_strand_id
1 'polypeptide(L)'
;MFQNEEEMANNIANRFRSFLTTVISPEDLETKLRNDAAERSGWKIINEALSYELGPNNEVNLHVPKIFTKKPLEMYRLFNDGLRLLATQLKTEPGLKDIEQIVGYSWIIFEHPGLIEKMGFTLDERD
;
A
#
# COMPACT_ATOMS: atom_id res chain seq x y z
N MET A 1 25.60 20.75 20.65
CA MET A 1 24.36 20.16 21.22
C MET A 1 23.74 19.39 20.08
N PHE A 2 23.75 18.05 20.15
CA PHE A 2 23.35 17.18 19.05
C PHE A 2 21.86 17.40 18.77
N GLN A 3 21.54 18.08 17.67
CA GLN A 3 20.20 18.02 17.08
C GLN A 3 19.95 16.56 16.74
N ASN A 4 18.84 16.00 17.21
CA ASN A 4 18.47 14.62 16.97
C ASN A 4 18.62 14.32 15.46
N GLU A 5 19.47 13.34 15.10
CA GLU A 5 19.74 12.98 13.70
C GLU A 5 18.44 12.66 12.95
N GLU A 6 17.44 12.11 13.65
CA GLU A 6 16.11 11.84 13.13
C GLU A 6 15.33 13.12 12.82
N GLU A 7 15.45 14.15 13.66
CA GLU A 7 14.80 15.44 13.47
C GLU A 7 15.45 16.23 12.32
N MET A 8 16.77 16.12 12.17
CA MET A 8 17.50 16.66 11.03
C MET A 8 17.13 15.94 9.73
N ALA A 9 17.10 14.60 9.74
CA ALA A 9 16.69 13.79 8.59
C ALA A 9 15.24 14.11 8.17
N ASN A 10 14.33 14.22 9.13
CA ASN A 10 12.93 14.59 8.88
C ASN A 10 12.81 16.00 8.29
N ASN A 11 13.56 16.98 8.79
CA ASN A 11 13.56 18.34 8.24
C ASN A 11 14.11 18.40 6.81
N ILE A 12 15.17 17.64 6.52
CA ILE A 12 15.72 17.53 5.16
C ILE A 12 14.71 16.86 4.23
N ALA A 13 14.10 15.75 4.65
CA ALA A 13 13.09 15.05 3.88
C ALA A 13 11.88 15.95 3.58
N ASN A 14 11.40 16.71 4.56
CA ASN A 14 10.27 17.64 4.40
C ASN A 14 10.59 18.79 3.44
N ARG A 15 11.77 19.41 3.55
CA ARG A 15 12.21 20.46 2.62
C ARG A 15 12.40 19.92 1.20
N PHE A 16 12.99 18.74 1.07
CA PHE A 16 13.19 18.09 -0.22
C PHE A 16 11.84 17.74 -0.87
N ARG A 17 10.89 17.20 -0.10
CA ARG A 17 9.52 16.94 -0.57
C ARG A 17 8.82 18.22 -1.03
N SER A 18 8.92 19.30 -0.26
CA SER A 18 8.34 20.61 -0.61
C SER A 18 8.93 21.20 -1.89
N PHE A 19 10.23 20.98 -2.15
CA PHE A 19 10.87 21.39 -3.39
C PHE A 19 10.45 20.52 -4.58
N LEU A 20 10.37 19.19 -4.39
CA LEU A 20 9.93 18.29 -5.46
C LEU A 20 8.52 18.64 -5.95
N THR A 21 7.62 19.04 -5.06
CA THR A 21 6.25 19.47 -5.42
C THR A 21 6.17 20.79 -6.19
N THR A 22 7.25 21.58 -6.31
CA THR A 22 7.28 22.77 -7.18
C THR A 22 7.74 22.47 -8.60
N VAL A 23 8.25 21.26 -8.85
CA VAL A 23 8.83 20.85 -10.15
C VAL A 23 8.10 19.65 -10.74
N ILE A 24 7.50 18.81 -9.89
CA ILE A 24 6.82 17.57 -10.22
C ILE A 24 5.39 17.65 -9.67
N SER A 25 4.40 17.21 -10.47
CA SER A 25 3.02 17.18 -9.98
C SER A 25 2.89 16.23 -8.79
N PRO A 26 1.97 16.50 -7.84
CA PRO A 26 1.67 15.57 -6.75
C PRO A 26 1.40 14.12 -7.23
N GLU A 27 0.71 13.96 -8.35
CA GLU A 27 0.36 12.67 -8.97
C GLU A 27 1.59 11.94 -9.52
N ASP A 28 2.51 12.66 -10.15
CA ASP A 28 3.78 12.10 -10.62
C ASP A 28 4.67 11.68 -9.45
N LEU A 29 4.65 12.46 -8.37
CA LEU A 29 5.37 12.12 -7.13
C LEU A 29 4.81 10.83 -6.50
N GLU A 30 3.49 10.69 -6.41
CA GLU A 30 2.84 9.44 -5.94
C GLU A 30 3.22 8.25 -6.80
N THR A 31 3.18 8.42 -8.12
CA THR A 31 3.53 7.36 -9.07
C THR A 31 4.98 6.93 -8.91
N LYS A 32 5.91 7.88 -8.77
CA LYS A 32 7.31 7.59 -8.54
C LYS A 32 7.54 6.88 -7.21
N LEU A 33 6.92 7.35 -6.12
CA LEU A 33 7.03 6.71 -4.81
C LEU A 33 6.50 5.28 -4.81
N ARG A 34 5.37 5.02 -5.50
CA ARG A 34 4.80 3.69 -5.65
C ARG A 34 5.72 2.76 -6.44
N ASN A 35 6.24 3.23 -7.57
CA ASN A 35 7.15 2.44 -8.41
C ASN A 35 8.47 2.14 -7.68
N ASP A 36 9.06 3.15 -7.03
CA ASP A 36 10.29 2.98 -6.24
C ASP A 36 10.08 1.97 -5.10
N ALA A 37 8.93 2.01 -4.42
CA ALA A 37 8.60 1.05 -3.35
C ALA A 37 8.43 -0.38 -3.91
N ALA A 38 7.75 -0.51 -5.05
CA ALA A 38 7.54 -1.78 -5.73
C ALA A 38 8.85 -2.39 -6.23
N GLU A 39 9.73 -1.59 -6.85
CA GLU A 39 11.04 -2.05 -7.34
C GLU A 39 11.95 -2.50 -6.21
N ARG A 40 12.00 -1.76 -5.10
CA ARG A 40 12.87 -2.10 -3.96
C ARG A 40 12.42 -3.33 -3.19
N SER A 41 11.11 -3.55 -3.13
CA SER A 41 10.51 -4.59 -2.27
C SER A 41 10.02 -5.79 -3.08
N GLY A 42 10.06 -5.74 -4.41
CA GLY A 42 9.55 -6.80 -5.29
C GLY A 42 8.02 -6.86 -5.35
N TRP A 43 7.31 -5.78 -4.99
CA TRP A 43 5.85 -5.77 -5.02
C TRP A 43 5.34 -5.75 -6.45
N LYS A 44 4.27 -6.49 -6.68
CA LYS A 44 3.50 -6.46 -7.93
C LYS A 44 2.40 -5.42 -7.81
N ILE A 45 2.46 -4.39 -8.65
CA ILE A 45 1.44 -3.35 -8.70
C ILE A 45 0.20 -3.90 -9.41
N ILE A 46 -0.97 -3.79 -8.78
CA ILE A 46 -2.25 -4.12 -9.40
C ILE A 46 -2.87 -2.88 -10.00
N ASN A 47 -2.95 -1.80 -9.23
CA ASN A 47 -3.39 -0.49 -9.69
C ASN A 47 -2.79 0.62 -8.82
N GLU A 48 -3.32 1.85 -8.95
CA GLU A 48 -2.85 3.01 -8.21
C GLU A 48 -2.86 2.82 -6.68
N ALA A 49 -3.86 2.09 -6.19
CA ALA A 49 -4.25 1.95 -4.78
C ALA A 49 -3.87 0.61 -4.13
N LEU A 50 -3.42 -0.36 -4.93
CA LEU A 50 -3.14 -1.69 -4.43
C LEU A 50 -1.96 -2.30 -5.17
N SER A 51 -1.01 -2.79 -4.37
CA SER A 51 0.05 -3.70 -4.77
C SER A 51 0.00 -4.93 -3.89
N TYR A 52 0.72 -5.98 -4.27
CA TYR A 52 0.88 -7.15 -3.42
C TYR A 52 2.26 -7.78 -3.54
N GLU A 53 2.60 -8.61 -2.57
CA GLU A 53 3.72 -9.54 -2.65
C GLU A 53 3.29 -10.94 -2.21
N LEU A 54 4.09 -11.93 -2.57
CA LEU A 54 3.87 -13.30 -2.10
C LEU A 54 4.53 -13.45 -0.73
N GLY A 55 3.72 -13.79 0.26
CA GLY A 55 4.20 -14.10 1.60
C GLY A 55 4.60 -15.56 1.77
N PRO A 56 5.17 -15.90 2.94
CA PRO A 56 5.36 -17.29 3.33
C PRO A 56 4.01 -18.01 3.43
N ASN A 57 3.99 -19.32 3.20
CA ASN A 57 2.78 -20.16 3.36
C ASN A 57 1.63 -19.87 2.37
N ASN A 58 1.96 -19.60 1.11
CA ASN A 58 0.96 -19.39 0.05
C ASN A 58 -0.03 -18.25 0.37
N GLU A 59 0.47 -17.16 0.93
CA GLU A 59 -0.34 -15.97 1.19
C GLU A 59 0.00 -14.84 0.21
N VAL A 60 -0.97 -13.97 -0.02
CA VAL A 60 -0.78 -12.69 -0.69
C VAL A 60 -0.84 -11.58 0.35
N ASN A 61 0.25 -10.82 0.48
CA ASN A 61 0.32 -9.66 1.36
C ASN A 61 -0.02 -8.39 0.58
N LEU A 62 -1.07 -7.69 1.01
CA LEU A 62 -1.56 -6.47 0.39
C LEU A 62 -0.77 -5.24 0.86
N HIS A 63 -0.44 -4.38 -0.10
CA HIS A 63 0.24 -3.11 0.13
C HIS A 63 -0.61 -1.97 -0.42
N VAL A 64 -1.00 -1.04 0.45
CA VAL A 64 -1.72 0.19 0.07
C VAL A 64 -0.74 1.36 0.09
N PRO A 65 -0.39 1.94 -1.07
CA PRO A 65 0.55 3.04 -1.14
C PRO A 65 -0.03 4.31 -0.50
N LYS A 66 0.85 5.21 -0.08
CA LYS A 66 0.44 6.54 0.41
C LYS A 66 -0.10 7.36 -0.75
N ILE A 67 -1.40 7.58 -0.76
CA ILE A 67 -2.12 8.42 -1.72
C ILE A 67 -2.69 9.64 -0.97
N PHE A 68 -2.32 10.82 -1.42
CA PHE A 68 -2.68 12.13 -0.87
C PHE A 68 -3.34 13.07 -1.89
N THR A 69 -3.42 12.70 -3.17
CA THR A 69 -4.13 13.46 -4.22
C THR A 69 -5.61 13.08 -4.35
N LYS A 70 -5.97 11.86 -3.96
CA LYS A 70 -7.31 11.29 -4.17
C LYS A 70 -8.27 11.59 -3.04
N LYS A 71 -9.55 11.77 -3.38
CA LYS A 71 -10.62 11.89 -2.39
C LYS A 71 -10.90 10.51 -1.75
N PRO A 72 -11.37 10.45 -0.48
CA PRO A 72 -11.64 9.17 0.19
C PRO A 72 -12.56 8.22 -0.60
N LEU A 73 -13.60 8.74 -1.26
CA LEU A 73 -14.50 7.91 -2.07
C LEU A 73 -13.82 7.34 -3.31
N GLU A 74 -12.92 8.10 -3.94
CA GLU A 74 -12.15 7.64 -5.09
C GLU A 74 -11.12 6.58 -4.66
N MET A 75 -10.46 6.81 -3.52
CA MET A 75 -9.55 5.85 -2.90
C MET A 75 -10.25 4.51 -2.60
N TYR A 76 -11.46 4.56 -2.02
CA TYR A 76 -12.28 3.37 -1.76
C TYR A 76 -12.62 2.62 -3.05
N ARG A 77 -12.97 3.33 -4.12
CA ARG A 77 -13.26 2.72 -5.43
C ARG A 77 -12.01 2.07 -6.01
N LEU A 78 -10.88 2.77 -6.04
CA LEU A 78 -9.61 2.26 -6.55
C LEU A 78 -9.15 1.03 -5.76
N PHE A 79 -9.28 1.03 -4.43
CA PHE A 79 -8.96 -0.12 -3.60
C PHE A 79 -9.82 -1.34 -3.95
N ASN A 80 -11.15 -1.15 -4.04
CA ASN A 80 -12.07 -2.22 -4.43
C ASN A 80 -11.82 -2.75 -5.85
N ASP A 81 -11.52 -1.87 -6.80
CA ASP A 81 -11.17 -2.25 -8.16
C ASP A 81 -9.86 -3.06 -8.17
N GLY A 82 -8.89 -2.68 -7.32
CA GLY A 82 -7.66 -3.44 -7.09
C GLY A 82 -7.94 -4.85 -6.57
N LEU A 83 -8.82 -4.99 -5.56
CA LEU A 83 -9.21 -6.30 -5.03
C LEU A 83 -9.90 -7.17 -6.10
N ARG A 84 -10.73 -6.59 -6.97
CA ARG A 84 -11.37 -7.32 -8.09
C ARG A 84 -10.35 -7.80 -9.12
N LEU A 85 -9.35 -6.97 -9.43
CA LEU A 85 -8.26 -7.34 -10.32
C LEU A 85 -7.40 -8.46 -9.70
N LEU A 86 -7.04 -8.35 -8.42
CA LEU A 86 -6.34 -9.43 -7.71
C LEU A 86 -7.13 -10.74 -7.70
N ALA A 87 -8.43 -10.68 -7.41
CA ALA A 87 -9.31 -11.84 -7.46
C ALA A 87 -9.37 -12.49 -8.86
N THR A 88 -9.16 -11.71 -9.91
CA THR A 88 -9.04 -12.23 -11.28
C THR A 88 -7.69 -12.92 -11.46
N GLN A 89 -6.59 -12.25 -11.07
CA GLN A 89 -5.24 -12.81 -11.15
C GLN A 89 -5.11 -14.13 -10.39
N LEU A 90 -5.66 -14.22 -9.17
CA LEU A 90 -5.69 -15.45 -8.35
C LEU A 90 -6.34 -16.64 -9.07
N LYS A 91 -7.29 -16.39 -9.98
CA LYS A 91 -7.98 -17.44 -10.74
C LYS A 91 -7.28 -17.80 -12.05
N THR A 92 -6.56 -16.85 -12.64
CA THR A 92 -6.05 -16.97 -14.01
C THR A 92 -4.55 -17.19 -14.09
N GLU A 93 -3.79 -16.74 -13.09
CA GLU A 93 -2.33 -16.83 -13.09
C GLU A 93 -1.87 -18.16 -12.47
N PRO A 94 -1.18 -19.04 -13.22
CA PRO A 94 -0.73 -20.32 -12.70
C PRO A 94 0.17 -20.22 -11.45
N GLY A 95 0.92 -19.13 -11.33
CA GLY A 95 1.80 -18.86 -10.19
C GLY A 95 1.06 -18.43 -8.91
N LEU A 96 -0.25 -18.20 -8.98
CA LEU A 96 -1.09 -17.79 -7.85
C LEU A 96 -2.13 -18.85 -7.48
N LYS A 97 -2.14 -20.01 -8.16
CA LYS A 97 -3.18 -21.04 -8.01
C LYS A 97 -3.25 -21.66 -6.60
N ASP A 98 -2.12 -21.65 -5.89
CA ASP A 98 -1.97 -22.31 -4.60
C ASP A 98 -2.20 -21.32 -3.44
N ILE A 99 -2.53 -20.06 -3.72
CA ILE A 99 -2.76 -19.05 -2.69
C ILE A 99 -4.01 -19.39 -1.87
N GLU A 100 -3.83 -19.47 -0.56
CA GLU A 100 -4.88 -19.83 0.39
C GLU A 100 -5.41 -18.62 1.16
N GLN A 101 -4.57 -17.58 1.32
CA GLN A 101 -4.86 -16.45 2.21
C GLN A 101 -4.48 -15.11 1.57
N ILE A 102 -5.28 -14.08 1.88
CA ILE A 102 -4.97 -12.68 1.56
C ILE A 102 -4.85 -11.94 2.89
N VAL A 103 -3.69 -11.34 3.13
CA VAL A 103 -3.32 -10.71 4.39
C VAL A 103 -2.99 -9.25 4.14
N GLY A 104 -3.27 -8.37 5.10
CA GLY A 104 -2.88 -6.97 5.05
C GLY A 104 -2.71 -6.40 6.45
N TYR A 105 -1.73 -5.52 6.62
CA TYR A 105 -1.42 -4.91 7.91
C TYR A 105 -1.81 -3.43 7.90
N SER A 106 -2.55 -3.00 8.91
CA SER A 106 -2.97 -1.61 9.03
C SER A 106 -3.16 -1.21 10.50
N TRP A 107 -2.39 -0.21 10.93
CA TRP A 107 -2.53 0.40 12.25
C TRP A 107 -3.94 0.99 12.48
N ILE A 108 -4.57 1.51 11.43
CA ILE A 108 -5.93 2.05 11.50
C ILE A 108 -6.92 0.93 11.82
N ILE A 109 -6.73 -0.26 11.24
CA ILE A 109 -7.61 -1.39 11.49
C ILE A 109 -7.38 -1.96 12.89
N PHE A 110 -6.13 -1.95 13.37
CA PHE A 110 -5.83 -2.28 14.76
C PHE A 110 -6.55 -1.32 15.74
N GLU A 111 -6.54 -0.01 15.48
CA GLU A 111 -7.24 0.98 16.31
C GLU A 111 -8.78 0.96 16.14
N HIS A 112 -9.27 0.52 14.97
CA HIS A 112 -10.67 0.56 14.58
C HIS A 112 -11.14 -0.74 13.89
N PRO A 113 -11.20 -1.87 14.63
CA PRO A 113 -11.40 -3.20 14.06
C PRO A 113 -12.72 -3.37 13.28
N GLY A 114 -13.81 -2.77 13.75
CA GLY A 114 -15.14 -2.89 13.14
C GLY A 114 -15.29 -2.26 11.73
N LEU A 115 -14.25 -1.58 11.23
CA LEU A 115 -14.25 -1.05 9.87
C LEU A 115 -14.04 -2.15 8.82
N ILE A 116 -13.18 -3.13 9.09
CA ILE A 116 -12.76 -4.12 8.08
C ILE A 116 -13.70 -5.34 8.02
N GLU A 117 -14.34 -5.69 9.13
CA GLU A 117 -15.29 -6.81 9.18
C GLU A 117 -16.47 -6.59 8.23
N LYS A 118 -16.92 -5.33 8.08
CA LYS A 118 -17.96 -4.94 7.11
C LYS A 118 -17.53 -5.14 5.65
N MET A 119 -16.23 -5.24 5.40
CA MET A 119 -15.64 -5.52 4.09
C MET A 119 -15.35 -7.01 3.88
N GLY A 120 -15.69 -7.87 4.86
CA GLY A 120 -15.54 -9.33 4.77
C GLY A 120 -14.16 -9.85 5.17
N PHE A 121 -13.30 -9.02 5.76
CA PHE A 121 -12.03 -9.48 6.33
C PHE A 121 -12.26 -9.94 7.77
N THR A 122 -11.49 -10.94 8.19
CA THR A 122 -11.32 -11.31 9.60
C THR A 122 -10.07 -10.65 10.15
N LEU A 123 -10.11 -10.30 11.43
CA LEU A 123 -8.95 -9.84 12.17
C LEU A 123 -8.23 -11.03 12.79
N ASP A 124 -6.91 -11.04 12.63
CA ASP A 124 -6.02 -12.02 13.24
C ASP A 124 -4.91 -11.27 13.97
N GLU A 125 -4.67 -11.61 15.24
CA GLU A 125 -3.55 -11.11 16.03
C GLU A 125 -2.36 -12.02 15.70
N ARG A 126 -1.63 -11.72 14.62
CA ARG A 126 -0.34 -12.38 14.38
C ARG A 126 0.74 -11.67 15.22
N ASP A 127 1.42 -12.47 16.04
CA ASP A 127 2.56 -12.11 16.92
C ASP A 127 3.74 -11.45 16.19
#